data_AF-E5Q328-F1
#
_entry.id   AF-E5Q328-F1
#
_cell.length_a   1.000
_cell.length_b   1.000
_cell.length_c   1.000
_cell.angle_alpha   90.00
_cell.angle_beta   90.00
_cell.angle_gamma   90.00
#
_symmetry.space_group_name_H-M   'P 1'
#
loop_
_entity.id
_entity.type
_entity.pdbx_description
1 polymer ?
#
loop_
_entity_poly.entity_id
_entity_poly.type
_entity_poly.pdbx_seq_one_letter_code
_entity_poly.pdbx_strand_id
1 'polypeptide(L)'
;GVWHANSKFVSAISVASIAGLPPFLGFIGKAQILKSLVSINLGILIFSSILAATISFIGYLRLIRLMYLVSPVKWKNNKDSSFINWSTWMLTVGTLPMVYSV
;
A
#
# COMPACT_ATOMS: atom_id res chain seq x y z
N GLY A 1 19.63 6.52 18.09
CA GLY A 1 19.28 5.10 18.27
C GLY A 1 17.80 4.82 18.09
N VAL A 2 16.93 5.48 18.87
CA VAL A 2 15.49 5.18 18.99
C VAL A 2 14.66 5.56 17.75
N TRP A 3 15.02 6.64 17.04
CA TRP A 3 14.25 7.18 15.91
C TRP A 3 14.17 6.27 14.67
N HIS A 4 15.22 5.48 14.38
CA HIS A 4 15.25 4.60 13.21
C HIS A 4 14.43 3.31 13.39
N ALA A 5 14.09 2.94 14.63
CA ALA A 5 13.25 1.76 14.91
C ALA A 5 11.77 2.06 14.64
N ASN A 6 11.34 3.30 14.85
CA ASN A 6 9.93 3.69 14.76
C ASN A 6 9.43 3.73 13.30
N SER A 7 10.26 4.21 12.37
CA SER A 7 9.89 4.26 10.93
C SER A 7 9.76 2.87 10.31
N LYS A 8 10.57 1.91 10.75
CA LYS A 8 10.50 0.50 10.31
C LYS A 8 9.20 -0.16 10.76
N PHE A 9 8.76 0.11 11.98
CA PHE A 9 7.51 -0.41 12.52
C PHE A 9 6.30 0.13 11.77
N VAL A 10 6.28 1.44 11.48
CA VAL A 10 5.21 2.07 10.69
C VAL A 10 5.18 1.54 9.25
N SER A 11 6.34 1.33 8.63
CA SER A 11 6.45 0.69 7.30
C SER A 11 5.94 -0.76 7.32
N ALA A 12 6.24 -1.52 8.37
CA ALA A 12 5.77 -2.90 8.48
C ALA A 12 4.26 -2.96 8.67
N ILE A 13 3.69 -2.08 9.51
CA ILE A 13 2.25 -2.02 9.77
C ILE A 13 1.47 -1.57 8.52
N SER A 14 2.02 -0.65 7.72
CA SER A 14 1.36 -0.18 6.50
C SER A 14 1.35 -1.24 5.40
N VAL A 15 2.46 -1.97 5.21
CA VAL A 15 2.53 -3.11 4.29
C VAL A 15 1.64 -4.26 4.77
N ALA A 16 1.61 -4.53 6.08
CA ALA A 16 0.69 -5.49 6.67
C ALA A 16 -0.80 -5.10 6.49
N SER A 17 -1.10 -3.80 6.54
CA SER A 17 -2.45 -3.28 6.30
C SER A 17 -2.90 -3.42 4.85
N ILE A 18 -2.00 -3.24 3.88
CA ILE A 18 -2.27 -3.52 2.46
C ILE A 18 -2.46 -5.03 2.24
N ALA A 19 -1.72 -5.87 2.98
CA ALA A 19 -1.74 -7.32 2.82
C ALA A 19 -3.06 -7.99 3.24
N GLY A 20 -3.86 -7.34 4.10
CA GLY A 20 -5.08 -7.95 4.60
C GLY A 20 -4.79 -9.19 5.44
N LEU A 21 -3.88 -9.11 6.43
CA LEU A 21 -3.87 -10.13 7.50
C LEU A 21 -5.24 -10.09 8.23
N PRO A 22 -5.70 -11.18 8.87
CA PRO A 22 -7.00 -11.29 9.53
C PRO A 22 -7.49 -10.07 10.36
N PRO A 23 -6.61 -9.23 10.97
CA PRO A 23 -7.04 -7.98 11.62
C PRO A 23 -7.08 -6.70 10.75
N PHE A 24 -6.67 -6.72 9.47
CA PHE A 24 -6.54 -5.52 8.62
C PHE A 24 -7.67 -5.32 7.60
N LEU A 25 -7.87 -4.05 7.22
CA LEU A 25 -8.94 -3.57 6.33
C LEU A 25 -9.00 -4.28 4.97
N GLY A 26 -7.85 -4.74 4.44
CA GLY A 26 -7.78 -5.50 3.18
C GLY A 26 -8.44 -6.88 3.23
N PHE A 27 -8.50 -7.53 4.41
CA PHE A 27 -9.20 -8.80 4.60
C PHE A 27 -10.72 -8.59 4.67
N ILE A 28 -11.14 -7.54 5.39
CA ILE A 28 -12.55 -7.18 5.57
C ILE A 28 -13.22 -6.94 4.21
N GLY A 29 -12.56 -6.20 3.31
CA GLY A 29 -13.06 -5.97 1.95
C GLY A 29 -13.30 -7.28 1.19
N LYS A 30 -12.34 -8.20 1.18
CA LYS A 30 -12.46 -9.50 0.49
C LYS A 30 -13.52 -10.41 1.13
N ALA A 31 -13.65 -10.39 2.46
CA ALA A 31 -14.68 -11.16 3.17
C ALA A 31 -16.09 -10.65 2.87
N GLN A 32 -16.27 -9.34 2.75
CA GLN A 32 -17.55 -8.73 2.39
C GLN A 32 -17.95 -9.07 0.96
N ILE A 33 -17.00 -9.10 0.03
CA ILE A 33 -17.20 -9.58 -1.34
C ILE A 33 -17.61 -11.06 -1.32
N LEU A 34 -16.93 -11.91 -0.55
CA LEU A 34 -17.31 -13.33 -0.42
C LEU A 34 -18.74 -13.52 0.11
N LYS A 35 -19.18 -12.69 1.08
CA LYS A 35 -20.57 -12.73 1.56
C LYS A 35 -21.58 -12.41 0.47
N SER A 36 -21.33 -11.40 -0.38
CA SER A 36 -22.24 -11.09 -1.48
C SER A 36 -22.22 -12.18 -2.54
N LEU A 37 -21.06 -12.77 -2.87
CA LEU A 37 -20.99 -13.88 -3.83
C LEU A 37 -21.73 -15.14 -3.36
N VAL A 38 -21.66 -15.47 -2.07
CA VAL A 38 -22.40 -16.62 -1.49
C VAL A 38 -23.91 -16.42 -1.64
N SER A 39 -24.41 -15.20 -1.46
CA SER A 39 -25.83 -14.90 -1.65
C SER A 39 -26.31 -15.04 -3.11
N ILE A 40 -25.40 -14.90 -4.08
CA ILE A 40 -25.68 -15.01 -5.52
C ILE A 40 -25.39 -16.45 -6.04
N ASN A 41 -24.87 -17.34 -5.18
CA ASN A 41 -24.56 -18.75 -5.48
C ASN A 41 -23.61 -18.94 -6.68
N LEU A 42 -22.64 -18.04 -6.85
CA LEU A 42 -21.64 -18.13 -7.93
C LEU A 42 -20.39 -18.88 -7.46
N GLY A 43 -20.46 -20.22 -7.48
CA GLY A 43 -19.40 -21.10 -6.99
C GLY A 43 -18.01 -20.87 -7.63
N ILE A 44 -17.96 -20.62 -8.95
CA ILE A 44 -16.70 -20.41 -9.67
C ILE A 44 -15.96 -19.15 -9.18
N LEU A 45 -16.71 -18.09 -8.87
CA LEU A 45 -16.18 -16.78 -8.53
C LEU A 45 -15.73 -16.74 -7.05
N ILE A 46 -16.40 -17.53 -6.20
CA ILE A 46 -15.99 -17.78 -4.81
C ILE A 46 -14.64 -18.49 -4.79
N PHE A 47 -14.49 -19.56 -5.59
CA PHE A 47 -13.26 -20.35 -5.64
C PHE A 47 -12.04 -19.55 -6.11
N SER A 48 -12.19 -18.77 -7.20
CA SER A 48 -11.10 -17.92 -7.69
C SER A 48 -10.71 -16.82 -6.70
N SER A 49 -11.68 -16.29 -5.95
CA SER A 49 -11.43 -15.28 -4.92
C SER A 49 -10.64 -15.82 -3.73
N ILE A 50 -10.93 -17.05 -3.26
CA ILE A 50 -10.15 -17.73 -2.22
C ILE A 50 -8.70 -17.96 -2.68
N LEU A 51 -8.51 -18.42 -3.92
CA LEU A 51 -7.18 -18.65 -4.49
C LEU A 51 -6.37 -17.36 -4.56
N ALA A 52 -6.96 -16.28 -5.07
CA ALA A 52 -6.32 -14.97 -5.16
C ALA A 52 -5.96 -14.41 -3.78
N ALA A 53 -6.81 -14.60 -2.76
CA ALA A 53 -6.50 -14.22 -1.38
C ALA A 53 -5.31 -15.00 -0.82
N THR A 54 -5.25 -16.30 -1.09
CA THR A 54 -4.19 -17.19 -0.61
C THR A 54 -2.83 -16.85 -1.24
N ILE A 55 -2.81 -16.60 -2.55
CA ILE A 55 -1.59 -16.19 -3.28
C ILE A 55 -1.03 -14.88 -2.71
N SER A 56 -1.92 -13.95 -2.40
CA SER A 56 -1.56 -12.63 -1.87
C SER A 56 -0.94 -12.77 -0.48
N PHE A 57 -1.56 -13.57 0.39
CA PHE A 57 -1.07 -13.85 1.74
C PHE A 57 0.36 -14.39 1.76
N ILE A 58 0.66 -15.36 0.88
CA ILE A 58 2.01 -15.95 0.75
C ILE A 58 3.03 -14.90 0.28
N GLY A 59 2.68 -14.08 -0.71
CA GLY A 59 3.55 -13.02 -1.23
C GLY A 59 3.94 -11.99 -0.16
N TYR A 60 3.00 -11.61 0.70
CA TYR A 60 3.25 -10.63 1.77
C TYR A 60 4.04 -11.20 2.95
N LEU A 61 3.79 -12.45 3.36
CA LEU A 61 4.64 -13.11 4.37
C LEU A 61 6.11 -13.19 3.90
N ARG A 62 6.33 -13.41 2.59
CA ARG A 62 7.67 -13.36 1.99
C ARG A 62 8.27 -11.96 2.07
N LEU A 63 7.50 -10.91 1.83
CA LEU A 63 7.92 -9.50 1.95
C LEU A 63 8.31 -9.13 3.39
N ILE A 64 7.48 -9.47 4.37
CA ILE A 64 7.75 -9.21 5.79
C ILE A 64 9.02 -9.94 6.22
N ARG A 65 9.17 -11.21 5.81
CA ARG A 65 10.39 -11.99 6.05
C ARG A 65 11.62 -11.30 5.46
N LEU A 66 11.54 -10.81 4.23
CA LEU A 66 12.65 -10.10 3.57
C LEU A 66 13.01 -8.79 4.30
N MET A 67 12.03 -8.04 4.78
CA MET A 67 12.28 -6.76 5.46
C MET A 67 12.90 -6.92 6.86
N TYR A 68 12.55 -8.00 7.58
CA TYR A 68 13.01 -8.22 8.96
C TYR A 68 14.23 -9.15 9.08
N LEU A 69 14.36 -10.19 8.23
CA LEU A 69 15.43 -11.19 8.36
C LEU A 69 16.64 -10.91 7.46
N VAL A 70 16.53 -10.03 6.46
CA VAL A 70 17.65 -9.64 5.60
C VAL A 70 18.14 -8.25 5.99
N SER A 71 19.46 -8.09 6.13
CA SER A 71 20.10 -6.81 6.43
C SER A 71 19.69 -5.72 5.44
N PRO A 72 19.36 -4.50 5.89
CA PRO A 72 18.81 -3.46 5.02
C PRO A 72 19.84 -3.04 3.98
N VAL A 73 19.46 -3.11 2.71
CA VAL A 73 20.24 -2.56 1.59
C VAL A 73 20.29 -1.04 1.80
N LYS A 74 21.48 -0.46 2.01
CA LYS A 74 21.65 0.99 2.11
C LYS A 74 21.28 1.62 0.77
N TRP A 75 20.09 2.21 0.70
CA TRP A 75 19.68 3.02 -0.43
C TRP A 75 20.47 4.32 -0.46
N LYS A 76 21.19 4.55 -1.57
CA LYS A 76 21.85 5.82 -1.84
C LYS A 76 20.77 6.83 -2.24
N ASN A 77 20.42 7.71 -1.31
CA ASN A 77 19.43 8.75 -1.53
C ASN A 77 20.00 9.83 -2.47
N ASN A 78 19.82 9.66 -3.78
CA ASN A 78 19.97 10.77 -4.70
C ASN A 78 18.78 11.70 -4.48
N LYS A 79 19.03 12.84 -3.84
CA LYS A 79 18.04 13.92 -3.72
C LYS A 79 17.90 14.60 -5.08
N ASP A 80 17.26 13.94 -6.03
CA ASP A 80 16.80 14.60 -7.24
C ASP A 80 15.63 15.51 -6.88
N SER A 81 15.94 16.80 -6.70
CA SER A 81 14.97 17.86 -6.40
C SER A 81 14.13 18.28 -7.62
N SER A 82 14.36 17.66 -8.78
CA SER A 82 13.67 17.95 -10.04
C SER A 82 12.15 17.81 -9.93
N PHE A 83 11.66 16.79 -9.21
CA PHE A 83 10.23 16.55 -9.02
C PHE A 83 9.56 17.62 -8.13
N ILE A 84 10.26 18.05 -7.07
CA ILE A 84 9.75 19.06 -6.14
C ILE A 84 9.68 20.42 -6.86
N ASN A 85 10.71 20.79 -7.60
CA ASN A 85 10.72 22.03 -8.38
C ASN A 85 9.60 22.06 -9.43
N TRP A 86 9.37 20.95 -10.15
CA TRP A 86 8.26 20.87 -11.11
C TRP A 86 6.89 21.04 -10.46
N SER A 87 6.67 20.44 -9.30
CA SER A 87 5.40 20.61 -8.58
C SER A 87 5.15 22.06 -8.17
N THR A 88 6.20 22.78 -7.74
CA THR A 88 6.08 24.21 -7.40
C THR A 88 5.76 25.07 -8.63
N TRP A 89 6.33 24.75 -9.80
CA TRP A 89 5.99 25.45 -11.05
C TRP A 89 4.54 25.20 -11.45
N MET A 90 4.05 23.96 -11.36
CA MET A 90 2.67 23.62 -11.72
C MET A 90 1.65 24.33 -10.83
N LEU A 91 1.89 24.39 -9.51
CA LEU A 91 1.01 25.08 -8.57
C LEU A 91 1.00 26.59 -8.79
N THR A 92 2.16 27.19 -9.09
CA THR A 92 2.27 28.63 -9.38
C THR A 92 1.52 28.96 -10.68
N VAL A 93 1.69 28.17 -11.74
CA VAL A 93 0.98 28.38 -13.02
C VAL A 93 -0.53 28.18 -12.87
N GLY A 94 -0.98 27.19 -12.10
CA GLY A 94 -2.41 26.94 -11.90
C GLY A 94 -3.13 27.99 -11.06
N THR A 95 -2.41 28.69 -10.17
CA THR A 95 -2.98 29.73 -9.30
C THR A 95 -2.94 31.13 -9.92
N LEU A 96 -2.06 31.38 -10.90
CA LEU A 96 -2.00 32.66 -11.62
C LEU A 96 -3.35 33.09 -12.23
N PRO A 97 -4.09 32.26 -12.99
CA PRO A 97 -5.39 32.64 -13.55
C PRO A 97 -6.43 33.01 -12.48
N MET A 98 -6.34 32.39 -11.30
CA MET A 98 -7.26 32.62 -10.19
C MET A 98 -7.06 34.00 -9.54
N VAL A 99 -5.87 34.58 -9.65
CA VAL A 99 -5.56 35.95 -9.21
C VAL A 99 -6.06 36.98 -10.23
N TYR A 100 -6.04 36.66 -11.52
CA TYR A 100 -6.51 37.57 -12.57
C TYR A 100 -8.03 37.55 -12.79
N SER A 101 -8.72 36.51 -12.30
CA SER A 101 -10.19 36.38 -12.41
C SER A 101 -10.97 36.98 -11.22
N VAL A 102 -10.27 37.66 -10.29
CA VAL A 102 -10.82 38.42 -9.15
C VAL A 102 -10.65 39.91 -9.43
#